data_AF-A0A9X1Y8U2-F1
#
_entry.id   AF-A0A9X1Y8U2-F1
#
_cell.length_a   1.000
_cell.length_b   1.000
_cell.length_c   1.000
_cell.angle_alpha   90.00
_cell.angle_beta   90.00
_cell.angle_gamma   90.00
#
_symmetry.space_group_name_H-M   'P 1'
#
loop_
_entity.id
_entity.type
_entity.pdbx_description
1 polymer ?
#
loop_
_entity_poly.entity_id
_entity_poly.type
_entity_poly.pdbx_seq_one_letter_code
_entity_poly.pdbx_strand_id
1 'polypeptide(L)'
;MRGTEGGPAGPPEDRPDRRPAGHPVARPEGRNVVGGKLLPCSVAPLTGFFRDGCCNTAPEDFGLHTVCAEMTEEFLEFSKRRGNDLSTPRPEYGFAGLRPGDRWCLCAARWQEALAAGCAPPVLLEATHVATLEVVGIEVLRLHAVDLD
;
A
#
# COMPACT_ATOMS: atom_id res chain seq x y z
N MET A 1 46.67 58.73 32.36
CA MET A 1 45.36 58.88 31.68
C MET A 1 45.32 57.93 30.49
N ARG A 2 44.13 57.35 30.21
CA ARG A 2 43.80 56.21 29.33
C ARG A 2 43.96 54.88 30.11
N GLY A 3 42.90 54.21 30.59
CA GLY A 3 41.59 53.91 29.97
C GLY A 3 41.82 52.77 28.97
N THR A 4 41.17 51.60 28.99
CA THR A 4 39.92 51.12 29.59
C THR A 4 39.98 49.58 29.60
N GLU A 5 39.20 48.98 30.51
CA GLU A 5 39.00 47.54 30.68
C GLU A 5 38.36 46.88 29.45
N GLY A 6 38.75 45.63 29.15
CA GLY A 6 38.12 44.77 28.15
C GLY A 6 38.04 43.35 28.71
N GLY A 7 36.84 42.95 29.14
CA GLY A 7 36.56 41.66 29.76
C GLY A 7 36.64 40.47 28.80
N PRO A 8 36.62 39.24 29.33
CA PRO A 8 36.76 38.02 28.51
C PRO A 8 35.51 37.78 27.67
N ALA A 9 35.72 37.45 26.40
CA ALA A 9 34.66 36.97 25.50
C ALA A 9 34.07 35.67 26.05
N GLY A 10 32.77 35.68 26.35
CA GLY A 10 32.01 34.48 26.70
C GLY A 10 31.90 33.51 25.52
N PRO A 11 31.62 32.22 25.78
CA PRO A 11 31.41 31.24 24.72
C PRO A 11 30.17 31.58 23.89
N PRO A 12 30.13 31.18 22.61
CA PRO A 12 29.03 31.53 21.72
C PRO A 12 27.71 30.95 22.25
N GLU A 13 26.70 31.82 22.34
CA GLU A 13 25.35 31.47 22.76
C GLU A 13 24.77 30.37 21.87
N ASP A 14 24.14 29.42 22.56
CA ASP A 14 23.42 28.25 22.08
C ASP A 14 22.41 28.66 20.99
N ARG A 15 22.72 28.39 19.72
CA ARG A 15 21.74 28.53 18.64
C ARG A 15 20.74 27.39 18.81
N PRO A 16 19.42 27.67 18.86
CA PRO A 16 18.46 26.59 18.85
C PRO A 16 18.62 25.82 17.53
N ASP A 17 18.99 24.54 17.68
CA ASP A 17 19.09 23.56 16.61
C ASP A 17 17.82 23.65 15.75
N ARG A 18 17.95 24.26 14.57
CA ARG A 18 16.90 24.24 13.55
C ARG A 18 16.84 22.81 13.04
N ARG A 19 16.04 21.98 13.70
CA ARG A 19 15.63 20.68 13.17
C ARG A 19 15.14 20.89 11.74
N PRO A 20 15.70 20.20 10.73
CA PRO A 20 15.20 20.32 9.38
C PRO A 20 13.76 19.81 9.33
N ALA A 21 12.92 20.49 8.56
CA ALA A 21 11.54 20.12 8.35
C ALA A 21 11.43 18.66 7.90
N GLY A 22 10.56 17.92 8.60
CA GLY A 22 9.97 16.62 8.25
C GLY A 22 10.73 15.75 7.25
N HIS A 23 11.62 14.89 7.76
CA HIS A 23 11.81 13.61 7.07
C HIS A 23 10.54 12.79 7.29
N PRO A 24 9.87 12.28 6.24
CA PRO A 24 8.80 11.33 6.45
C PRO A 24 9.40 10.16 7.22
N VAL A 25 8.83 9.84 8.38
CA VAL A 25 9.19 8.63 9.11
C VAL A 25 8.97 7.47 8.12
N ALA A 26 10.06 6.81 7.72
CA ALA A 26 10.00 5.69 6.80
C ALA A 26 9.05 4.66 7.40
N ARG A 27 7.97 4.33 6.68
CA ARG A 27 7.04 3.29 7.11
C ARG A 27 7.80 1.96 7.18
N PRO A 28 7.48 1.08 8.14
CA PRO A 28 8.08 -0.25 8.19
C PRO A 28 7.92 -0.95 6.84
N GLU A 29 8.99 -1.51 6.31
CA GLU A 29 8.92 -2.24 5.05
C GLU A 29 8.03 -3.47 5.22
N GLY A 30 6.92 -3.53 4.48
CA GLY A 30 6.02 -4.67 4.49
C GLY A 30 6.71 -5.95 4.03
N ARG A 31 6.20 -7.09 4.50
CA ARG A 31 6.62 -8.42 4.03
C ARG A 31 5.54 -9.04 3.16
N ASN A 32 5.96 -9.77 2.14
CA ASN A 32 5.04 -10.49 1.27
C ASN A 32 4.67 -11.88 1.82
N VAL A 33 3.65 -12.51 1.24
CA VAL A 33 3.13 -13.82 1.69
C VAL A 33 4.10 -14.98 1.49
N VAL A 34 5.13 -14.84 0.64
CA VAL A 34 6.20 -15.82 0.45
C VAL A 34 7.44 -15.55 1.32
N GLY A 35 7.35 -14.54 2.18
CA GLY A 35 8.32 -14.25 3.23
C GLY A 35 9.40 -13.24 2.89
N GLY A 36 9.44 -12.75 1.65
CA GLY A 36 10.35 -11.71 1.16
C GLY A 36 9.86 -10.28 1.44
N LYS A 37 10.59 -9.31 0.87
CA LYS A 37 10.19 -7.89 0.89
C LYS A 37 8.93 -7.68 0.04
N LEU A 38 8.01 -6.86 0.52
CA LEU A 38 6.83 -6.49 -0.27
C LEU A 38 7.24 -5.68 -1.51
N LEU A 39 6.97 -6.23 -2.68
CA LEU A 39 7.20 -5.54 -3.95
C LEU A 39 6.05 -4.57 -4.26
N PRO A 40 6.30 -3.52 -5.07
CA PRO A 40 5.24 -2.65 -5.57
C PRO A 40 4.18 -3.44 -6.36
N CYS A 41 2.92 -3.15 -6.11
CA CYS A 41 1.79 -3.72 -6.84
C CYS A 41 1.52 -2.93 -8.13
N SER A 42 1.34 -1.61 -8.02
CA SER A 42 1.13 -0.72 -9.16
C SER A 42 1.41 0.75 -8.84
N VAL A 43 2.02 1.46 -9.78
CA VAL A 43 2.22 2.92 -9.71
C VAL A 43 1.37 3.69 -10.73
N ALA A 44 0.75 2.97 -11.67
CA ALA A 44 -0.10 3.53 -12.71
C ALA A 44 -1.10 2.44 -13.17
N PRO A 45 -2.34 2.43 -12.64
CA PRO A 45 -2.89 3.38 -11.66
C PRO A 45 -2.25 3.22 -10.27
N LEU A 46 -2.04 4.34 -9.57
CA LEU A 46 -1.45 4.33 -8.23
C LEU A 46 -2.38 3.66 -7.23
N THR A 47 -1.92 2.54 -6.65
CA THR A 47 -2.71 1.72 -5.73
C THR A 47 -2.21 1.80 -4.28
N GLY A 48 -2.75 0.93 -3.43
CA GLY A 48 -2.43 0.84 -2.01
C GLY A 48 -3.32 1.73 -1.15
N PHE A 49 -3.58 1.30 0.09
CA PHE A 49 -4.32 2.07 1.08
C PHE A 49 -3.70 3.45 1.30
N PHE A 50 -2.37 3.50 1.40
CA PHE A 50 -1.63 4.74 1.56
C PHE A 50 -1.31 5.50 0.27
N ARG A 51 -1.74 4.98 -0.89
CA ARG A 51 -1.36 5.50 -2.22
C ARG A 51 0.17 5.57 -2.41
N ASP A 52 0.89 4.54 -1.98
CA ASP A 52 2.35 4.39 -2.17
C ASP A 52 2.71 3.33 -3.24
N GLY A 53 1.70 2.73 -3.88
CA GLY A 53 1.86 1.72 -4.90
C GLY A 53 2.10 0.30 -4.38
N CYS A 54 2.19 0.13 -3.05
CA CYS A 54 2.34 -1.17 -2.41
C CYS A 54 1.07 -1.55 -1.64
N CYS A 55 0.82 -2.85 -1.46
CA CYS A 55 -0.30 -3.33 -0.63
C CYS A 55 0.05 -3.33 0.87
N ASN A 56 0.74 -2.27 1.31
CA ASN A 56 1.00 -2.01 2.72
C ASN A 56 -0.31 -1.70 3.44
N THR A 57 -0.34 -2.03 4.72
CA THR A 57 -1.51 -1.83 5.58
C THR A 57 -1.10 -1.30 6.96
N ALA A 58 -2.08 -0.88 7.76
CA ALA A 58 -1.93 -0.48 9.15
C ALA A 58 -3.26 -0.74 9.89
N PRO A 59 -3.31 -0.62 11.23
CA PRO A 59 -4.55 -0.86 11.98
C PRO A 59 -5.76 -0.03 11.53
N GLU A 60 -5.56 1.11 10.88
CA GLU A 60 -6.61 1.97 10.35
C GLU A 60 -7.23 1.45 9.03
N ASP A 61 -6.53 0.55 8.33
CA ASP A 61 -7.02 -0.09 7.12
C ASP A 61 -7.90 -1.29 7.47
N PHE A 62 -9.12 -0.99 7.94
CA PHE A 62 -10.11 -2.02 8.28
C PHE A 62 -10.50 -2.91 7.10
N GLY A 63 -10.26 -2.45 5.86
CA GLY A 63 -10.51 -3.22 4.66
C GLY A 63 -9.43 -4.28 4.38
N LEU A 64 -8.25 -4.16 5.00
CA LEU A 64 -7.06 -4.96 4.71
C LEU A 64 -6.78 -5.01 3.21
N HIS A 65 -6.41 -3.87 2.62
CA HIS A 65 -6.05 -3.75 1.19
C HIS A 65 -4.67 -4.37 0.92
N THR A 66 -4.54 -5.67 1.21
CA THR A 66 -3.27 -6.40 1.27
C THR A 66 -3.07 -7.37 0.12
N VAL A 67 -4.07 -7.59 -0.73
CA VAL A 67 -4.00 -8.52 -1.87
C VAL A 67 -3.67 -7.75 -3.15
N CYS A 68 -2.47 -7.95 -3.70
CA CYS A 68 -2.18 -7.44 -5.05
C CYS A 68 -2.77 -8.39 -6.07
N ALA A 69 -3.79 -7.94 -6.79
CA ALA A 69 -4.44 -8.72 -7.82
C ALA A 69 -4.41 -8.01 -9.18
N GLU A 70 -4.41 -8.79 -10.25
CA GLU A 70 -4.59 -8.31 -11.61
C GLU A 70 -6.07 -8.40 -11.98
N MET A 71 -6.69 -7.25 -12.26
CA MET A 71 -8.12 -7.18 -12.49
C MET A 71 -8.50 -8.00 -13.73
N THR A 72 -9.60 -8.75 -13.62
CA THR A 72 -10.25 -9.41 -14.76
C THR A 72 -11.61 -8.78 -15.01
N GLU A 73 -12.14 -8.91 -16.21
CA GLU A 73 -13.48 -8.42 -16.53
C GLU A 73 -14.53 -9.09 -15.64
N GLU A 74 -14.43 -10.41 -15.46
CA GLU A 74 -15.30 -11.19 -14.58
C GLU A 74 -15.28 -10.69 -13.14
N PHE A 75 -14.09 -10.44 -12.57
CA PHE A 75 -13.97 -9.90 -11.22
C PHE A 75 -14.58 -8.49 -11.11
N LEU A 76 -14.30 -7.60 -12.05
CA LEU A 76 -14.79 -6.22 -12.00
C LEU A 76 -16.32 -6.17 -12.05
N GLU A 77 -16.93 -6.99 -12.92
CA GLU A 77 -18.38 -7.12 -12.96
C GLU A 77 -18.95 -7.73 -11.68
N PHE A 78 -18.35 -8.80 -11.18
CA PHE A 78 -18.74 -9.44 -9.93
C PHE A 78 -18.69 -8.44 -8.76
N SER A 79 -17.56 -7.76 -8.61
CA SER A 79 -17.31 -6.78 -7.55
C SER A 79 -18.34 -5.66 -7.60
N LYS A 80 -18.64 -5.15 -8.80
CA LYS A 80 -19.70 -4.14 -9.00
C LYS A 80 -21.08 -4.65 -8.57
N ARG A 81 -21.46 -5.88 -8.93
CA ARG A 81 -22.72 -6.51 -8.48
C ARG A 81 -22.79 -6.72 -6.96
N ARG A 82 -21.64 -6.86 -6.29
CA ARG A 82 -21.51 -6.95 -4.82
C ARG A 82 -21.38 -5.60 -4.12
N GLY A 83 -21.59 -4.48 -4.85
CA GLY A 83 -21.57 -3.13 -4.29
C GLY A 83 -20.17 -2.54 -4.12
N ASN A 84 -19.14 -3.16 -4.70
CA ASN A 84 -17.78 -2.64 -4.76
C ASN A 84 -17.41 -2.31 -6.21
N ASP A 85 -17.96 -1.21 -6.73
CA ASP A 85 -17.73 -0.78 -8.10
C ASP A 85 -16.33 -0.16 -8.25
N LEU A 86 -15.40 -0.95 -8.78
CA LEU A 86 -14.02 -0.54 -9.06
C LEU A 86 -13.81 -0.11 -10.52
N SER A 87 -14.81 -0.21 -11.40
CA SER A 87 -14.66 0.05 -12.83
C SER A 87 -15.20 1.42 -13.25
N THR A 88 -16.17 1.96 -12.51
CA THR A 88 -16.76 3.27 -12.82
C THR A 88 -15.84 4.41 -12.36
N PRO A 89 -15.45 5.34 -13.25
CA PRO A 89 -14.66 6.50 -12.85
C PRO A 89 -15.37 7.34 -11.79
N ARG A 90 -14.61 7.80 -10.79
CA ARG A 90 -15.02 8.76 -9.76
C ARG A 90 -14.04 9.93 -9.72
N PRO A 91 -14.15 10.90 -10.67
CA PRO A 91 -13.26 12.05 -10.73
C PRO A 91 -13.19 12.86 -9.43
N GLU A 92 -14.29 12.88 -8.66
CA GLU A 92 -14.38 13.51 -7.34
C GLU A 92 -13.38 12.94 -6.31
N TYR A 93 -12.91 11.70 -6.52
CA TYR A 93 -11.89 11.04 -5.70
C TYR A 93 -10.57 10.83 -6.45
N GLY A 94 -10.42 11.40 -7.65
CA GLY A 94 -9.26 11.18 -8.51
C GLY A 94 -9.11 9.72 -8.97
N PHE A 95 -10.21 8.95 -8.98
CA PHE A 95 -10.20 7.54 -9.36
C PHE A 95 -10.72 7.36 -10.78
N ALA A 96 -9.86 6.88 -11.69
CA ALA A 96 -10.21 6.74 -13.11
C ALA A 96 -11.09 5.51 -13.43
N GLY A 97 -11.32 4.63 -12.45
CA GLY A 97 -11.87 3.30 -12.70
C GLY A 97 -10.81 2.33 -13.22
N LEU A 98 -10.89 1.08 -12.80
CA LEU A 98 -9.99 0.01 -13.20
C LEU A 98 -10.51 -0.73 -14.44
N ARG A 99 -9.57 -1.32 -15.17
CA ARG A 99 -9.79 -2.12 -16.37
C ARG A 99 -9.14 -3.50 -16.21
N PRO A 100 -9.54 -4.50 -17.01
CA PRO A 100 -8.83 -5.77 -17.06
C PRO A 100 -7.33 -5.55 -17.36
N GLY A 101 -6.47 -6.24 -16.61
CA GLY A 101 -5.02 -6.09 -16.66
C GLY A 101 -4.43 -5.03 -15.70
N ASP A 102 -5.25 -4.13 -15.15
CA ASP A 102 -4.76 -3.23 -14.10
C ASP A 102 -4.43 -4.02 -12.83
N ARG A 103 -3.35 -3.64 -12.14
CA ARG A 103 -3.04 -4.18 -10.82
C ARG A 103 -3.55 -3.28 -9.72
N TRP A 104 -4.14 -3.88 -8.70
CA TRP A 104 -4.73 -3.14 -7.58
C TRP A 104 -4.68 -3.91 -6.27
N CYS A 105 -4.48 -3.18 -5.18
CA CYS A 105 -4.57 -3.71 -3.82
C CYS A 105 -6.04 -3.83 -3.41
N LEU A 106 -6.54 -5.06 -3.38
CA LEU A 106 -7.89 -5.40 -2.96
C LEU A 106 -7.94 -5.68 -1.46
N CYS A 107 -9.10 -5.38 -0.86
CA CYS A 107 -9.46 -5.89 0.46
C CYS A 107 -9.39 -7.43 0.46
N ALA A 108 -8.70 -8.03 1.43
CA ALA A 108 -8.55 -9.48 1.52
C ALA A 108 -9.92 -10.21 1.56
N ALA A 109 -10.89 -9.66 2.31
CA ALA A 109 -12.24 -10.21 2.37
C ALA A 109 -13.00 -10.14 1.03
N ARG A 110 -12.76 -9.10 0.21
CA ARG A 110 -13.39 -8.97 -1.12
C ARG A 110 -12.79 -9.93 -2.13
N TRP A 111 -11.48 -10.17 -2.06
CA TRP A 111 -10.85 -11.19 -2.86
C TRP A 111 -11.36 -12.59 -2.47
N GLN A 112 -11.49 -12.89 -1.18
CA GLN A 112 -12.05 -14.15 -0.69
C GLN A 112 -13.53 -14.34 -1.09
N GLU A 113 -14.33 -13.28 -1.06
CA GLU A 113 -15.72 -13.29 -1.56
C GLU A 113 -15.77 -13.68 -3.05
N ALA A 114 -14.87 -13.11 -3.86
CA ALA A 114 -14.77 -13.44 -5.28
C ALA A 114 -14.30 -14.90 -5.50
N LEU A 115 -13.36 -15.39 -4.68
CA LEU A 115 -12.94 -16.80 -4.71
C LEU A 115 -14.10 -17.74 -4.46
N ALA A 116 -14.90 -17.49 -3.42
CA ALA A 116 -16.06 -18.32 -3.10
C ALA A 116 -17.13 -18.32 -4.22
N ALA A 117 -17.16 -17.26 -5.04
CA ALA A 117 -18.04 -17.15 -6.20
C ALA A 117 -17.44 -17.68 -7.51
N GLY A 118 -16.18 -18.14 -7.51
CA GLY A 118 -15.47 -18.59 -8.71
C GLY A 118 -14.96 -17.47 -9.61
N CYS A 119 -14.96 -16.22 -9.13
CA CYS A 119 -14.59 -15.01 -9.89
C CYS A 119 -13.31 -14.34 -9.34
N ALA A 120 -12.47 -15.07 -8.59
CA ALA A 120 -11.25 -14.50 -8.02
C ALA A 120 -10.27 -14.07 -9.12
N PRO A 121 -9.77 -12.82 -9.10
CA PRO A 121 -8.73 -12.39 -10.02
C PRO A 121 -7.38 -13.03 -9.65
N PRO A 122 -6.46 -13.20 -10.62
CA PRO A 122 -5.10 -13.65 -10.36
C PRO A 122 -4.37 -12.77 -9.34
N VAL A 123 -3.47 -13.38 -8.57
CA VAL A 123 -2.74 -12.74 -7.47
C VAL A 123 -1.25 -12.67 -7.77
N LEU A 124 -0.62 -11.60 -7.33
CA LEU A 124 0.84 -11.48 -7.29
C LEU A 124 1.31 -11.67 -5.85
N LEU A 125 1.92 -12.82 -5.59
CA LEU A 125 2.36 -13.23 -4.25
C LEU A 125 3.49 -12.35 -3.72
N GLU A 126 4.43 -11.92 -4.56
CA GLU A 126 5.54 -11.08 -4.11
C GLU A 126 5.11 -9.64 -3.77
N ALA A 127 3.96 -9.21 -4.29
CA ALA A 127 3.33 -7.91 -4.03
C ALA A 127 2.12 -7.98 -3.07
N THR A 128 1.77 -9.17 -2.57
CA THR A 128 0.68 -9.39 -1.61
C THR A 128 1.24 -9.43 -0.19
N HIS A 129 0.72 -8.58 0.70
CA HIS A 129 1.23 -8.43 2.06
C HIS A 129 0.86 -9.63 2.95
N VAL A 130 1.77 -9.99 3.86
CA VAL A 130 1.68 -11.17 4.73
C VAL A 130 0.41 -11.22 5.57
N ALA A 131 -0.16 -10.06 5.95
CA ALA A 131 -1.42 -9.98 6.68
C ALA A 131 -2.60 -10.61 5.93
N THR A 132 -2.53 -10.77 4.61
CA THR A 132 -3.52 -11.53 3.82
C THR A 132 -3.69 -12.95 4.35
N LEU A 133 -2.65 -13.56 4.93
CA LEU A 133 -2.68 -14.93 5.47
C LEU A 133 -3.61 -15.08 6.69
N GLU A 134 -4.05 -13.99 7.30
CA GLU A 134 -5.07 -14.01 8.36
C GLU A 134 -6.47 -14.30 7.79
N VAL A 135 -6.67 -14.11 6.48
CA VAL A 135 -7.96 -14.25 5.78
C VAL A 135 -7.95 -15.39 4.77
N VAL A 136 -6.86 -15.52 3.99
CA VAL A 136 -6.72 -16.50 2.90
C VAL A 136 -5.40 -17.25 3.05
N GLY A 137 -5.46 -18.57 3.14
CA GLY A 137 -4.26 -19.41 3.26
C GLY A 137 -3.35 -19.38 2.02
N ILE A 138 -2.04 -19.55 2.23
CA ILE A 138 -1.02 -19.47 1.17
C ILE A 138 -1.25 -20.44 0.01
N GLU A 139 -1.71 -21.67 0.28
CA GLU A 139 -1.94 -22.66 -0.78
C GLU A 139 -3.07 -22.24 -1.73
N VAL A 140 -4.09 -21.55 -1.22
CA VAL A 140 -5.18 -21.00 -2.04
C VAL A 140 -4.68 -19.85 -2.92
N LEU A 141 -3.83 -18.97 -2.36
CA LEU A 141 -3.22 -17.88 -3.12
C LEU A 141 -2.32 -18.41 -4.24
N ARG A 142 -1.53 -19.47 -3.96
CA ARG A 142 -0.65 -20.12 -4.96
C ARG A 142 -1.41 -20.68 -6.16
N LEU A 143 -2.60 -21.24 -5.94
CA LEU A 143 -3.44 -21.75 -7.04
C LEU A 143 -3.91 -20.65 -8.01
N HIS A 144 -3.84 -19.39 -7.60
CA HIS A 144 -4.25 -18.22 -8.39
C HIS A 144 -3.08 -17.29 -8.72
N ALA A 145 -1.84 -17.70 -8.40
CA ALA A 145 -0.66 -16.87 -8.58
C ALA A 145 -0.22 -16.80 -10.04
N VAL A 146 0.34 -15.66 -10.45
CA VAL A 146 0.89 -15.44 -11.80
C VAL A 146 2.34 -14.96 -11.81
N ASP A 147 2.98 -14.88 -10.64
CA ASP A 147 4.33 -14.32 -10.44
C ASP A 147 5.33 -15.31 -9.84
N LEU A 148 4.96 -16.59 -9.71
CA LEU A 148 5.90 -17.66 -9.37
C LEU A 148 5.84 -18.74 -10.46
N ASP A 149 6.99 -18.97 -11.12
CA ASP A 149 7.21 -20.07 -12.08
C ASP A 149 7.40 -21.42 -11.37
#